data_AF-A0A1V4TCD3-F1
#
_entry.id   AF-A0A1V4TCD3-F1
#
_cell.length_a   1.000
_cell.length_b   1.000
_cell.length_c   1.000
_cell.angle_alpha   90.00
_cell.angle_beta   90.00
_cell.angle_gamma   90.00
#
_symmetry.space_group_name_H-M   'P 1'
#
loop_
_entity.id
_entity.type
_entity.pdbx_description
1 polymer ?
#
loop_
_entity_poly.entity_id
_entity_poly.type
_entity_poly.pdbx_seq_one_letter_code
_entity_poly.pdbx_strand_id
1 'polypeptide(L)'
;MDVTFKKKKDVLEGEVALRSMDLEDAREGVKGEIENCVLEDKFITISPECVRCNLCVEECPVNAIEESKFARPAKILDNCVKCEICAQTCPVSCIHVIESTTHVEDDDVKYHLKDLKVPHRKLRMNKIDVDPDKCDSCATCVRFCPTGAIQVPEGGIAQIDKEACVGCGACVNVCPEGSIELVRELGPVIKTKELLVDQDTCVQCQVCEENCPVDAIKLEGDQVVLDPEKCILCEVCSTKCPVGALKLEMV
;
A
#
# COMPACT_ATOMS: atom_id res chain seq x y z
N MET A 1 6.55 7.18 12.57
CA MET A 1 5.80 7.17 13.84
C MET A 1 6.17 5.90 14.62
N ASP A 2 6.48 6.02 15.91
CA ASP A 2 6.76 4.89 16.80
C ASP A 2 5.92 5.12 18.06
N VAL A 3 4.91 4.27 18.27
CA VAL A 3 3.92 4.45 19.34
C VAL A 3 3.61 3.13 20.01
N THR A 4 3.54 3.17 21.33
CA THR A 4 3.09 2.05 22.16
C THR A 4 1.80 2.42 22.88
N PHE A 5 0.80 1.56 22.81
CA PHE A 5 -0.44 1.72 23.57
C PHE A 5 -0.79 0.44 24.32
N LYS A 6 -1.51 0.61 25.43
CA LYS A 6 -1.86 -0.45 26.36
C LYS A 6 -3.37 -0.52 26.53
N LYS A 7 -3.95 -1.71 26.39
CA LYS A 7 -5.37 -1.98 26.61
C LYS A 7 -5.50 -3.15 27.59
N LYS A 8 -6.66 -3.27 28.25
CA LYS A 8 -6.97 -4.44 29.09
C LYS A 8 -7.34 -5.65 28.21
N LYS A 9 -6.92 -6.84 28.63
CA LYS A 9 -7.11 -8.11 27.92
C LYS A 9 -8.58 -8.47 27.71
N ASP A 10 -9.43 -8.21 28.70
CA ASP A 10 -10.88 -8.43 28.64
C ASP A 10 -11.56 -7.72 27.46
N VAL A 11 -11.06 -6.54 27.08
CA VAL A 11 -11.53 -5.81 25.90
C VAL A 11 -11.20 -6.54 24.60
N LEU A 12 -9.99 -7.10 24.47
CA LEU A 12 -9.58 -7.86 23.29
C LEU A 12 -10.35 -9.18 23.18
N GLU A 13 -10.53 -9.89 24.29
CA GLU A 13 -11.31 -11.14 24.33
C GLU A 13 -12.77 -10.89 23.89
N GLY A 14 -13.37 -9.78 24.33
CA GLY A 14 -14.70 -9.37 23.89
C GLY A 14 -14.77 -9.07 22.39
N GLU A 15 -13.78 -8.38 21.83
CA GLU A 15 -13.69 -8.09 20.38
C GLU A 15 -13.54 -9.38 19.55
N VAL A 16 -12.74 -10.34 20.01
CA VAL A 16 -12.54 -11.64 19.34
C VAL A 16 -13.79 -12.52 19.41
N ALA A 17 -14.44 -12.59 20.57
CA ALA A 17 -15.68 -13.34 20.74
C ALA A 17 -16.76 -12.84 19.76
N LEU A 18 -16.95 -11.51 19.66
CA LEU A 18 -17.91 -10.91 18.73
C LEU A 18 -17.64 -11.23 17.26
N ARG A 19 -16.37 -11.40 16.87
CA ARG A 19 -15.98 -11.73 15.48
C ARG A 19 -16.04 -13.22 15.15
N SER A 20 -16.06 -14.08 16.17
CA SER A 20 -16.05 -15.54 16.03
C SER A 20 -17.44 -16.16 16.15
N MET A 21 -18.46 -15.35 16.40
CA MET A 21 -19.85 -15.80 16.56
C MET A 21 -20.62 -15.57 15.25
N ASP A 22 -21.15 -16.64 14.67
CA ASP A 22 -22.25 -16.51 13.72
C ASP A 22 -23.46 -15.94 14.47
N LEU A 23 -24.18 -14.98 13.87
CA LEU A 23 -25.28 -14.22 14.49
C LEU A 23 -26.40 -15.09 15.09
N GLU A 24 -26.46 -16.37 14.75
CA GLU A 24 -27.46 -17.35 15.23
C GLU A 24 -27.06 -18.06 16.53
N ASP A 25 -25.78 -18.04 16.92
CA ASP A 25 -25.23 -18.76 18.07
C ASP A 25 -24.85 -17.84 19.24
N ALA A 26 -25.60 -16.74 19.43
CA ALA A 26 -25.41 -15.79 20.52
C ALA A 26 -25.65 -16.40 21.91
N ARG A 27 -24.75 -17.26 22.37
CA ARG A 27 -24.68 -17.77 23.74
C ARG A 27 -23.83 -16.81 24.56
N GLU A 28 -24.43 -16.27 25.62
CA GLU A 28 -23.69 -15.60 26.69
C GLU A 28 -22.65 -16.59 27.27
N GLY A 29 -21.37 -16.22 27.26
CA GLY A 29 -20.32 -16.95 27.97
C GLY A 29 -19.12 -17.47 27.15
N VAL A 30 -19.02 -17.20 25.86
CA VAL A 30 -17.80 -17.53 25.09
C VAL A 30 -16.69 -16.55 25.47
N LYS A 31 -15.68 -17.02 26.20
CA LYS A 31 -14.42 -16.30 26.45
C LYS A 31 -13.34 -16.93 25.57
N GLY A 32 -12.72 -16.14 24.70
CA GLY A 32 -11.51 -16.58 24.01
C GLY A 32 -10.35 -16.60 24.99
N GLU A 33 -9.67 -17.74 25.14
CA GLU A 33 -8.46 -17.82 25.96
C GLU A 33 -7.27 -17.30 25.15
N ILE A 34 -6.89 -16.03 25.36
CA ILE A 34 -5.71 -15.42 24.72
C ILE A 34 -4.63 -15.22 25.79
N GLU A 35 -3.59 -16.04 25.78
CA GLU A 35 -2.51 -15.98 26.79
C GLU A 35 -1.14 -16.03 26.17
N ASN A 36 -0.24 -15.18 26.67
CA ASN A 36 1.20 -15.23 26.44
C ASN A 36 1.60 -15.38 24.97
N CYS A 37 0.95 -14.62 24.09
CA CYS A 37 1.18 -14.66 22.66
C CYS A 37 1.70 -13.32 22.13
N VAL A 38 2.48 -13.41 21.04
CA VAL A 38 2.91 -12.27 20.24
C VAL A 38 2.22 -12.36 18.89
N LEU A 39 1.55 -11.29 18.47
CA LEU A 39 0.92 -11.17 17.16
C LEU A 39 1.62 -10.09 16.35
N GLU A 40 1.97 -10.41 15.12
CA GLU A 40 2.59 -9.48 14.18
C GLU A 40 1.63 -9.23 13.02
N ASP A 41 1.41 -7.96 12.69
CA ASP A 41 0.65 -7.56 11.52
C ASP A 41 1.32 -6.37 10.85
N LYS A 42 0.99 -6.15 9.58
CA LYS A 42 1.48 -5.06 8.76
C LYS A 42 0.30 -4.44 8.04
N PHE A 43 0.23 -3.12 7.99
CA PHE A 43 -0.84 -2.42 7.28
C PHE A 43 -0.30 -1.23 6.51
N ILE A 44 -0.98 -0.91 5.41
CA ILE A 44 -0.67 0.24 4.57
C ILE A 44 -1.81 1.25 4.73
N THR A 45 -1.46 2.51 4.96
CA THR A 45 -2.44 3.59 5.12
C THR A 45 -2.06 4.81 4.28
N ILE A 46 -3.06 5.60 3.90
CA ILE A 46 -2.91 6.84 3.13
C ILE A 46 -3.30 8.00 4.02
N SER A 47 -2.37 8.93 4.21
CA SER A 47 -2.52 10.11 5.05
C SER A 47 -3.49 11.13 4.43
N PRO A 48 -4.21 11.93 5.24
CA PRO A 48 -5.07 13.02 4.76
C PRO A 48 -4.35 14.07 3.88
N GLU A 49 -3.02 14.18 4.00
CA GLU A 49 -2.14 15.03 3.18
C GLU A 49 -1.98 14.54 1.73
N CYS A 50 -2.62 13.42 1.38
CA CYS A 50 -2.67 12.93 0.00
C CYS A 50 -3.14 14.01 -0.97
N VAL A 51 -2.30 14.27 -1.98
CA VAL A 51 -2.55 15.27 -3.03
C VAL A 51 -3.49 14.78 -4.13
N ARG A 52 -4.05 13.57 -4.02
CA ARG A 52 -5.02 13.01 -4.97
C ARG A 52 -4.46 12.89 -6.39
N CYS A 53 -3.22 12.42 -6.51
CA CYS A 53 -2.60 12.20 -7.80
C CYS A 53 -2.92 10.85 -8.45
N ASN A 54 -3.52 9.92 -7.72
CA ASN A 54 -3.85 8.55 -8.14
C ASN A 54 -2.67 7.70 -8.68
N LEU A 55 -1.43 8.16 -8.58
CA LEU A 55 -0.26 7.37 -9.00
C LEU A 55 -0.13 6.04 -8.24
N CYS A 56 -0.56 5.97 -6.97
CA CYS A 56 -0.62 4.71 -6.23
C CYS A 56 -1.64 3.72 -6.81
N VAL A 57 -2.73 4.21 -7.39
CA VAL A 57 -3.76 3.39 -8.04
C VAL A 57 -3.19 2.84 -9.34
N GLU A 58 -2.57 3.69 -10.16
CA GLU A 58 -1.91 3.32 -11.42
C GLU A 58 -0.87 2.20 -11.22
N GLU A 59 -0.08 2.27 -10.14
CA GLU A 59 1.01 1.34 -9.87
C GLU A 59 0.61 0.16 -8.96
N CYS A 60 -0.67 -0.01 -8.59
CA CYS A 60 -1.08 -1.11 -7.72
C CYS A 60 -1.22 -2.42 -8.49
N PRO A 61 -0.36 -3.44 -8.26
CA PRO A 61 -0.38 -4.68 -9.06
C PRO A 61 -1.61 -5.55 -8.83
N VAL A 62 -2.36 -5.29 -7.75
CA VAL A 62 -3.52 -6.10 -7.33
C VAL A 62 -4.82 -5.31 -7.27
N ASN A 63 -4.83 -4.08 -7.81
CA ASN A 63 -6.01 -3.20 -7.81
C ASN A 63 -6.65 -3.02 -6.42
N ALA A 64 -5.83 -2.90 -5.37
CA ALA A 64 -6.27 -2.78 -3.98
C ALA A 64 -6.34 -1.33 -3.48
N ILE A 65 -6.48 -0.36 -4.39
CA ILE A 65 -6.58 1.06 -4.04
C ILE A 65 -7.74 1.68 -4.82
N GLU A 66 -8.73 2.19 -4.08
CA GLU A 66 -9.80 3.00 -4.63
C GLU A 66 -9.28 4.40 -4.99
N GLU A 67 -9.63 4.88 -6.18
CA GLU A 67 -9.28 6.21 -6.64
C GLU A 67 -9.72 7.33 -5.69
N SER A 68 -8.86 8.34 -5.60
CA SER A 68 -9.20 9.57 -4.89
C SER A 68 -10.34 10.31 -5.56
N LYS A 69 -11.12 11.03 -4.75
CA LYS A 69 -12.16 11.95 -5.22
C LYS A 69 -11.79 13.36 -4.77
N PHE A 70 -12.44 14.37 -5.34
CA PHE A 70 -12.25 15.75 -4.91
C PHE A 70 -12.32 15.93 -3.39
N ALA A 71 -13.31 15.31 -2.73
CA ALA A 71 -13.53 15.42 -1.29
C ALA A 71 -12.68 14.49 -0.42
N ARG A 72 -12.09 13.40 -0.96
CA ARG A 72 -11.39 12.38 -0.15
C ARG A 72 -10.14 11.81 -0.83
N PRO A 73 -9.08 11.51 -0.08
CA PRO A 73 -7.92 10.76 -0.57
C PRO A 73 -8.28 9.42 -1.22
N ALA A 74 -7.29 8.83 -1.89
CA ALA A 74 -7.34 7.42 -2.29
C ALA A 74 -7.44 6.54 -1.04
N LYS A 75 -7.98 5.33 -1.18
CA LYS A 75 -8.24 4.43 -0.05
C LYS A 75 -7.71 3.02 -0.33
N ILE A 76 -6.94 2.46 0.60
CA ILE A 76 -6.52 1.05 0.55
C ILE A 76 -7.73 0.15 0.82
N LEU A 77 -7.88 -0.91 0.02
CA LEU A 77 -8.95 -1.91 0.10
C LEU A 77 -8.45 -3.18 0.81
N ASP A 78 -9.40 -4.02 1.24
CA ASP A 78 -9.13 -5.20 2.06
C ASP A 78 -8.34 -6.29 1.31
N ASN A 79 -8.35 -6.28 -0.02
CA ASN A 79 -7.55 -7.18 -0.87
C ASN A 79 -6.08 -6.75 -1.01
N CYS A 80 -5.62 -5.75 -0.27
CA CYS A 80 -4.22 -5.30 -0.30
C CYS A 80 -3.26 -6.39 0.20
N VAL A 81 -2.35 -6.81 -0.69
CA VAL A 81 -1.31 -7.81 -0.38
C VAL A 81 -0.05 -7.22 0.27
N LYS A 82 -0.10 -5.94 0.68
CA LYS A 82 0.97 -5.29 1.46
C LYS A 82 2.35 -5.30 0.79
N CYS A 83 2.41 -5.21 -0.55
CA CYS A 83 3.65 -5.23 -1.35
C CYS A 83 4.48 -3.93 -1.33
N GLU A 84 4.02 -2.90 -0.61
CA GLU A 84 4.74 -1.62 -0.41
C GLU A 84 4.97 -0.74 -1.66
N ILE A 85 4.66 -1.22 -2.88
CA ILE A 85 4.88 -0.49 -4.14
C ILE A 85 4.23 0.90 -4.14
N CYS A 86 3.02 1.03 -3.59
CA CYS A 86 2.33 2.31 -3.49
C CYS A 86 3.10 3.31 -2.60
N ALA A 87 3.72 2.85 -1.50
CA ALA A 87 4.55 3.68 -0.65
C ALA A 87 5.84 4.10 -1.35
N GLN A 88 6.50 3.18 -2.08
CA GLN A 88 7.68 3.53 -2.89
C GLN A 88 7.37 4.59 -3.95
N THR A 89 6.15 4.56 -4.48
CA THR A 89 5.73 5.37 -5.62
C THR A 89 5.20 6.74 -5.21
N CYS A 90 4.72 6.89 -3.97
CA CYS A 90 4.08 8.12 -3.51
C CYS A 90 5.02 9.34 -3.63
N PRO A 91 4.70 10.35 -4.47
CA PRO A 91 5.60 11.47 -4.74
C PRO A 91 5.65 12.51 -3.61
N VAL A 92 4.73 12.40 -2.64
CA VAL A 92 4.60 13.31 -1.50
C VAL A 92 4.72 12.57 -0.16
N SER A 93 5.17 11.31 -0.19
CA SER A 93 5.41 10.48 1.00
C SER A 93 4.24 10.44 2.00
N CYS A 94 3.00 10.38 1.50
CA CYS A 94 1.79 10.32 2.31
C CYS A 94 1.23 8.89 2.49
N ILE A 95 1.99 7.87 2.10
CA ILE A 95 1.59 6.46 2.25
C ILE A 95 2.54 5.82 3.25
N HIS A 96 1.99 5.31 4.34
CA HIS A 96 2.75 4.74 5.45
C HIS A 96 2.60 3.22 5.48
N VAL A 97 3.69 2.52 5.77
CA VAL A 97 3.71 1.08 5.98
C VAL A 97 4.00 0.87 7.45
N ILE A 98 3.04 0.34 8.19
CA ILE A 98 3.11 0.26 9.64
C ILE A 98 3.16 -1.22 10.04
N GLU A 99 4.21 -1.60 10.77
CA GLU A 99 4.29 -2.86 11.48
C GLU A 99 3.66 -2.71 12.86
N SER A 100 2.90 -3.72 13.27
CA SER A 100 2.26 -3.82 14.57
C SER A 100 2.70 -5.10 15.25
N THR A 101 3.31 -4.96 16.42
CA THR A 101 3.60 -6.09 17.31
C THR A 101 2.74 -5.98 18.55
N THR A 102 1.92 -7.00 18.79
CA THR A 102 1.03 -7.08 19.95
C THR A 102 1.56 -8.11 20.92
N HIS A 103 1.81 -7.71 22.16
CA HIS A 103 2.22 -8.60 23.25
C HIS A 103 1.06 -8.72 24.24
N VAL A 104 0.61 -9.94 24.48
CA VAL A 104 -0.39 -10.25 25.51
C VAL A 104 0.35 -10.83 26.71
N GLU A 105 0.42 -10.07 27.80
CA GLU A 105 1.07 -10.45 29.06
C GLU A 105 0.07 -10.26 30.20
N ASP A 106 -0.24 -11.34 30.93
CA ASP A 106 -1.20 -11.33 32.04
C ASP A 106 -2.57 -10.71 31.64
N ASP A 107 -2.94 -9.58 32.26
CA ASP A 107 -4.19 -8.83 32.06
C ASP A 107 -4.07 -7.71 31.01
N ASP A 108 -2.89 -7.54 30.40
CA ASP A 108 -2.57 -6.37 29.59
C ASP A 108 -2.15 -6.75 28.16
N VAL A 109 -2.66 -5.97 27.21
CA VAL A 109 -2.28 -6.06 25.79
C VAL A 109 -1.50 -4.82 25.42
N LYS A 110 -0.23 -4.99 25.04
CA LYS A 110 0.67 -3.92 24.58
C LYS A 110 0.80 -4.00 23.08
N TYR A 111 0.42 -2.94 22.39
CA TYR A 111 0.58 -2.80 20.96
C TYR A 111 1.73 -1.83 20.69
N HIS A 112 2.64 -2.22 19.82
CA HIS A 112 3.74 -1.40 19.35
C HIS A 112 3.58 -1.21 17.84
N LEU A 113 3.35 0.03 17.43
CA LEU A 113 3.24 0.42 16.03
C LEU A 113 4.50 1.14 15.58
N LYS A 114 5.06 0.70 14.46
CA LYS A 114 6.27 1.25 13.86
C LYS A 114 6.05 1.53 12.39
N ASP A 115 6.15 2.80 12.02
CA ASP A 115 6.16 3.24 10.63
C ASP A 115 7.52 2.91 10.00
N LEU A 116 7.50 2.10 8.95
CA LEU A 116 8.67 1.64 8.25
C LEU A 116 9.15 2.66 7.22
N LYS A 117 10.46 2.75 7.09
CA LYS A 117 11.07 3.52 6.00
C LYS A 117 11.06 2.69 4.73
N VAL A 118 10.21 3.08 3.79
CA VAL A 118 10.14 2.49 2.46
C VAL A 118 10.98 3.33 1.49
N PRO A 119 11.87 2.72 0.68
CA PRO A 119 12.64 3.47 -0.31
C PRO A 119 11.72 3.98 -1.43
N HIS A 120 11.90 5.24 -1.83
CA HIS A 120 11.12 5.81 -2.92
C HIS A 120 11.75 5.53 -4.29
N ARG A 121 10.91 5.13 -5.25
CA ARG A 121 11.29 5.02 -6.65
C ARG A 121 11.57 6.41 -7.22
N LYS A 122 12.51 6.50 -8.16
CA LYS A 122 12.78 7.76 -8.85
C LYS A 122 11.60 8.09 -9.77
N LEU A 123 11.00 9.26 -9.59
CA LEU A 123 10.04 9.83 -10.51
C LEU A 123 10.72 10.89 -11.35
N ARG A 124 10.62 10.78 -12.68
CA ARG A 124 11.15 11.77 -13.63
C ARG A 124 10.00 12.34 -14.44
N MET A 125 9.80 13.66 -14.32
CA MET A 125 8.88 14.38 -15.19
C MET A 125 9.57 14.67 -16.52
N ASN A 126 8.97 14.22 -17.62
CA ASN A 126 9.49 14.46 -18.97
C ASN A 126 8.82 15.67 -19.62
N LYS A 127 7.49 15.79 -19.48
CA LYS A 127 6.69 16.85 -20.10
C LYS A 127 5.48 17.16 -19.21
N ILE A 128 5.15 18.43 -19.08
CA ILE A 128 3.86 18.86 -18.55
C ILE A 128 3.42 20.12 -19.28
N ASP A 129 2.24 20.11 -19.89
CA ASP A 129 1.72 21.23 -20.67
C ASP A 129 0.20 21.38 -20.47
N VAL A 130 -0.29 22.60 -20.68
CA VAL A 130 -1.71 22.97 -20.55
C VAL A 130 -2.25 23.31 -21.93
N ASP A 131 -3.37 22.70 -22.31
CA ASP A 131 -4.13 22.98 -23.51
C ASP A 131 -4.91 24.30 -23.33
N PRO A 132 -4.56 25.37 -24.07
CA PRO A 132 -5.22 26.67 -23.93
C PRO A 132 -6.67 26.66 -24.38
N ASP A 133 -7.06 25.76 -25.28
CA ASP A 133 -8.41 25.73 -25.84
C ASP A 133 -9.41 25.03 -24.91
N LYS A 134 -8.91 24.22 -23.97
CA LYS A 134 -9.72 23.50 -22.97
C LYS A 134 -9.69 24.14 -21.59
N CYS A 135 -8.65 24.91 -21.26
CA CYS A 135 -8.53 25.48 -19.92
C CYS A 135 -9.55 26.60 -19.70
N ASP A 136 -10.41 26.43 -18.70
CA ASP A 136 -11.43 27.41 -18.29
C ASP A 136 -10.97 28.37 -17.17
N SER A 137 -9.70 28.26 -16.76
CA SER A 137 -9.08 29.06 -15.70
C SER A 137 -9.75 28.93 -14.31
N CYS A 138 -10.41 27.81 -14.01
CA CYS A 138 -11.07 27.57 -12.71
C CYS A 138 -10.13 27.48 -11.49
N ALA A 139 -8.81 27.45 -11.70
CA ALA A 139 -7.76 27.38 -10.68
C ALA A 139 -7.79 26.15 -9.74
N THR A 140 -8.57 25.11 -10.05
CA THR A 140 -8.60 23.86 -9.27
C THR A 140 -7.20 23.22 -9.15
N CYS A 141 -6.43 23.22 -10.24
CA CYS A 141 -5.06 22.70 -10.26
C CYS A 141 -4.11 23.41 -9.29
N VAL A 142 -4.30 24.72 -9.05
CA VAL A 142 -3.51 25.52 -8.10
C VAL A 142 -3.72 25.01 -6.68
N ARG A 143 -4.98 24.75 -6.31
CA ARG A 143 -5.36 24.29 -4.96
C ARG A 143 -4.72 22.96 -4.57
N PHE A 144 -4.52 22.06 -5.53
CA PHE A 144 -3.99 20.71 -5.26
C PHE A 144 -2.51 20.55 -5.56
N CYS A 145 -1.82 21.61 -6.02
CA CYS A 145 -0.39 21.56 -6.28
C CYS A 145 0.40 21.58 -4.95
N PRO A 146 1.11 20.51 -4.57
CA PRO A 146 1.84 20.47 -3.29
C PRO A 146 3.03 21.42 -3.22
N THR A 147 3.58 21.82 -4.38
CA THR A 147 4.76 22.68 -4.45
C THR A 147 4.44 24.13 -4.76
N GLY A 148 3.18 24.47 -5.01
CA GLY A 148 2.79 25.81 -5.46
C GLY A 148 3.28 26.17 -6.87
N ALA A 149 3.67 25.19 -7.69
CA ALA A 149 4.22 25.40 -9.03
C ALA A 149 3.21 25.92 -10.07
N ILE A 150 1.93 26.09 -9.72
CA ILE A 150 0.88 26.45 -10.69
C ILE A 150 0.28 27.81 -10.33
N GLN A 151 0.13 28.67 -11.34
CA GLN A 151 -0.54 29.96 -11.23
C GLN A 151 -1.57 30.13 -12.36
N VAL A 152 -2.60 30.92 -12.15
CA VAL A 152 -3.59 31.29 -13.17
C VAL A 152 -3.66 32.82 -13.20
N PRO A 153 -3.03 33.50 -14.17
CA PRO A 153 -3.09 34.95 -14.30
C PRO A 153 -4.50 35.44 -14.63
N GLU A 154 -4.81 36.69 -14.31
CA GLU A 154 -6.08 37.32 -14.70
C GLU A 154 -6.23 37.32 -16.23
N GLY A 155 -7.33 36.77 -16.73
CA GLY A 155 -7.58 36.63 -18.17
C GLY A 155 -6.67 35.64 -18.91
N GLY A 156 -5.85 34.86 -18.20
CA GLY A 156 -4.97 33.84 -18.75
C GLY A 156 -5.35 32.42 -18.33
N ILE A 157 -4.63 31.43 -18.87
CA ILE A 157 -4.76 30.00 -18.52
C ILE A 157 -3.78 29.61 -17.41
N ALA A 158 -3.91 28.38 -16.90
CA ALA A 158 -2.94 27.83 -15.97
C ALA A 158 -1.51 27.80 -16.56
N GLN A 159 -0.55 28.27 -15.78
CA GLN A 159 0.88 28.27 -16.08
C GLN A 159 1.60 27.44 -15.03
N ILE A 160 2.49 26.56 -15.47
CA ILE A 160 3.20 25.60 -14.60
C ILE A 160 4.70 25.91 -14.63
N ASP A 161 5.26 26.20 -13.46
CA ASP A 161 6.70 26.26 -13.23
C ASP A 161 7.27 24.83 -13.29
N LYS A 162 8.02 24.55 -14.36
CA LYS A 162 8.60 23.22 -14.61
C LYS A 162 9.77 22.89 -13.66
N GLU A 163 10.40 23.89 -13.05
CA GLU A 163 11.47 23.68 -12.07
C GLU A 163 10.91 23.32 -10.69
N ALA A 164 9.79 23.93 -10.30
CA ALA A 164 9.10 23.62 -9.04
C ALA A 164 8.16 22.42 -9.13
N CYS A 165 7.82 21.94 -10.33
CA CYS A 165 6.93 20.80 -10.52
C CYS A 165 7.63 19.47 -10.24
N VAL A 166 7.07 18.71 -9.30
CA VAL A 166 7.57 17.37 -8.93
C VAL A 166 6.96 16.23 -9.76
N GLY A 167 6.16 16.54 -10.79
CA GLY A 167 5.54 15.53 -11.65
C GLY A 167 4.53 14.61 -10.94
N CYS A 168 3.94 15.06 -9.82
CA CYS A 168 3.04 14.22 -9.04
C CYS A 168 1.75 13.85 -9.79
N GLY A 169 1.25 14.70 -10.69
CA GLY A 169 0.03 14.45 -11.46
C GLY A 169 -1.28 14.84 -10.76
N ALA A 170 -1.23 15.45 -9.57
CA ALA A 170 -2.43 15.94 -8.87
C ALA A 170 -3.28 16.87 -9.74
N CYS A 171 -2.64 17.81 -10.44
CA CYS A 171 -3.33 18.76 -11.32
C CYS A 171 -4.06 18.09 -12.50
N VAL A 172 -3.49 17.03 -13.06
CA VAL A 172 -4.10 16.25 -14.14
C VAL A 172 -5.36 15.56 -13.64
N ASN A 173 -5.26 14.89 -12.50
CA ASN A 173 -6.38 14.14 -11.93
C ASN A 173 -7.57 15.03 -11.53
N VAL A 174 -7.32 16.24 -11.04
CA VAL A 174 -8.39 17.15 -10.57
C VAL A 174 -8.90 18.12 -11.63
N CYS A 175 -8.34 18.13 -12.83
CA CYS A 175 -8.76 19.03 -13.90
C CYS A 175 -10.09 18.55 -14.51
N PRO A 176 -11.20 19.31 -14.36
CA PRO A 176 -12.50 18.89 -14.90
C PRO A 176 -12.52 18.86 -16.44
N GLU A 177 -11.79 19.76 -17.07
CA GLU A 177 -11.71 19.90 -18.53
C GLU A 177 -10.68 18.96 -19.18
N GLY A 178 -9.88 18.24 -18.37
CA GLY A 178 -8.79 17.41 -18.88
C GLY A 178 -7.77 18.20 -19.71
N SER A 179 -7.53 19.46 -19.36
CA SER A 179 -6.67 20.38 -20.13
C SER A 179 -5.18 20.22 -19.85
N ILE A 180 -4.77 19.36 -18.89
CA ILE A 180 -3.37 19.22 -18.49
C ILE A 180 -2.86 17.84 -18.90
N GLU A 181 -1.79 17.80 -19.70
CA GLU A 181 -1.09 16.58 -20.09
C GLU A 181 0.22 16.46 -19.31
N LEU A 182 0.46 15.30 -18.68
CA LEU A 182 1.70 14.98 -17.98
C LEU A 182 2.30 13.70 -18.56
N VAL A 183 3.56 13.77 -18.97
CA VAL A 183 4.39 12.62 -19.31
C VAL A 183 5.48 12.48 -18.26
N ARG A 184 5.54 11.30 -17.63
CA ARG A 184 6.51 10.97 -16.58
C ARG A 184 6.98 9.53 -16.72
N GLU A 185 8.11 9.24 -16.11
CA GLU A 185 8.68 7.91 -15.99
C GLU A 185 8.93 7.59 -14.52
N LEU A 186 8.68 6.33 -14.15
CA LEU A 186 9.04 5.77 -12.86
C LEU A 186 10.20 4.81 -13.02
N GLY A 187 11.16 4.90 -12.10
CA GLY A 187 12.19 3.87 -11.96
C GLY A 187 11.59 2.51 -11.60
N PRO A 188 12.36 1.42 -11.67
CA PRO A 188 11.88 0.08 -11.32
C PRO A 188 11.46 0.01 -9.85
N VAL A 189 10.57 -0.92 -9.52
CA VAL A 189 10.26 -1.27 -8.12
C VAL A 189 11.55 -1.69 -7.41
N ILE A 190 11.79 -1.11 -6.24
CA ILE A 190 12.98 -1.39 -5.44
C ILE A 190 12.72 -2.65 -4.64
N LYS A 191 13.53 -3.69 -4.87
CA LYS A 191 13.49 -4.96 -4.15
C LYS A 191 14.51 -4.91 -3.02
N THR A 192 14.04 -4.95 -1.78
CA THR A 192 14.86 -4.96 -0.55
C THR A 192 15.00 -6.35 0.06
N LYS A 193 14.27 -7.32 -0.51
CA LYS A 193 14.24 -8.71 -0.08
C LYS A 193 14.37 -9.63 -1.28
N GLU A 194 14.75 -10.88 -1.01
CA GLU A 194 14.72 -11.97 -1.96
C GLU A 194 13.86 -13.12 -1.41
N LEU A 195 13.13 -13.80 -2.29
CA LEU A 195 12.33 -14.97 -1.92
C LEU A 195 13.16 -16.24 -2.14
N LEU A 196 13.46 -16.93 -1.05
CA LEU A 196 14.17 -18.19 -1.06
C LEU A 196 13.18 -19.36 -1.01
N VAL A 197 13.49 -20.42 -1.75
CA VAL A 197 12.71 -21.65 -1.81
C VAL A 197 13.58 -22.83 -1.43
N ASP A 198 13.23 -23.48 -0.32
CA ASP A 198 13.82 -24.76 0.10
C ASP A 198 13.08 -25.91 -0.61
N GLN A 199 13.71 -26.46 -1.65
CA GLN A 199 13.16 -27.55 -2.43
C GLN A 199 13.13 -28.88 -1.66
N ASP A 200 14.00 -29.06 -0.66
CA ASP A 200 14.06 -30.29 0.14
C ASP A 200 12.90 -30.35 1.15
N THR A 201 12.50 -29.19 1.69
CA THR A 201 11.34 -29.05 2.58
C THR A 201 10.01 -29.00 1.80
N CYS A 202 10.04 -28.61 0.53
CA CYS A 202 8.84 -28.46 -0.29
C CYS A 202 8.08 -29.78 -0.48
N VAL A 203 6.78 -29.77 -0.21
CA VAL A 203 5.88 -30.94 -0.42
C VAL A 203 4.99 -30.80 -1.67
N GLN A 204 5.31 -29.84 -2.56
CA GLN A 204 4.70 -29.71 -3.89
C GLN A 204 3.17 -29.54 -3.88
N CYS A 205 2.62 -28.95 -2.82
CA CYS A 205 1.17 -28.78 -2.64
C CYS A 205 0.52 -27.68 -3.48
N GLN A 206 1.27 -26.98 -4.34
CA GLN A 206 0.81 -25.89 -5.24
C GLN A 206 0.21 -24.64 -4.57
N VAL A 207 0.07 -24.59 -3.24
CA VAL A 207 -0.49 -23.43 -2.51
C VAL A 207 0.20 -22.11 -2.86
N CYS A 208 1.54 -22.11 -3.02
CA CYS A 208 2.29 -20.90 -3.36
C CYS A 208 2.02 -20.39 -4.78
N GLU A 209 1.79 -21.29 -5.74
CA GLU A 209 1.42 -20.95 -7.11
C GLU A 209 0.00 -20.38 -7.15
N GLU A 210 -0.97 -21.08 -6.56
CA GLU A 210 -2.40 -20.67 -6.58
C GLU A 210 -2.65 -19.33 -5.90
N ASN A 211 -1.82 -18.98 -4.92
CA ASN A 211 -1.98 -17.74 -4.15
C ASN A 211 -1.05 -16.63 -4.61
N CYS A 212 -0.24 -16.83 -5.65
CA CYS A 212 0.62 -15.77 -6.17
C CYS A 212 -0.23 -14.75 -6.94
N PRO A 213 -0.37 -13.49 -6.47
CA PRO A 213 -1.26 -12.53 -7.10
C PRO A 213 -0.75 -11.97 -8.44
N VAL A 214 0.49 -12.31 -8.81
CA VAL A 214 1.20 -11.79 -9.98
C VAL A 214 1.82 -12.90 -10.84
N ASP A 215 1.39 -14.16 -10.61
CA ASP A 215 1.85 -15.34 -11.37
C ASP A 215 3.39 -15.45 -11.46
N ALA A 216 4.09 -15.09 -10.38
CA ALA A 216 5.54 -15.14 -10.29
C ALA A 216 6.08 -16.53 -9.87
N ILE A 217 5.23 -17.44 -9.40
CA ILE A 217 5.63 -18.75 -8.90
C ILE A 217 4.93 -19.84 -9.71
N LYS A 218 5.67 -20.86 -10.14
CA LYS A 218 5.18 -22.04 -10.85
C LYS A 218 5.73 -23.32 -10.24
N LEU A 219 4.92 -24.38 -10.19
CA LEU A 219 5.41 -25.72 -9.93
C LEU A 219 5.70 -26.43 -11.25
N GLU A 220 6.99 -26.55 -11.60
CA GLU A 220 7.45 -27.27 -12.80
C GLU A 220 7.94 -28.65 -12.40
N GLY A 221 7.08 -29.65 -12.56
CA GLY A 221 7.36 -31.01 -12.11
C GLY A 221 7.44 -31.07 -10.58
N ASP A 222 8.62 -31.35 -10.05
CA ASP A 222 8.92 -31.46 -8.63
C ASP A 222 9.54 -30.19 -8.02
N GLN A 223 9.79 -29.15 -8.84
CA GLN A 223 10.47 -27.93 -8.41
C GLN A 223 9.57 -26.71 -8.47
N VAL A 224 9.64 -25.90 -7.42
CA VAL A 224 9.03 -24.56 -7.40
C VAL A 224 9.99 -23.57 -8.07
N VAL A 225 9.56 -23.00 -9.19
CA VAL A 225 10.30 -22.04 -10.01
C VAL A 225 9.74 -20.64 -9.78
N LEU A 226 10.63 -19.69 -9.50
CA LEU A 226 10.32 -18.28 -9.27
C LEU A 226 10.75 -17.44 -10.48
N ASP A 227 9.84 -16.61 -10.98
CA ASP A 227 10.15 -15.48 -11.87
C ASP A 227 10.47 -14.26 -10.99
N PRO A 228 11.77 -13.91 -10.85
CA PRO A 228 12.16 -12.82 -9.99
C PRO A 228 11.72 -11.48 -10.54
N GLU A 229 11.44 -11.32 -11.84
CA GLU A 229 11.00 -10.04 -12.42
C GLU A 229 9.56 -9.73 -12.02
N LYS A 230 8.66 -10.72 -12.13
CA LYS A 230 7.25 -10.60 -11.72
C LYS A 230 7.04 -10.51 -10.22
N CYS A 231 7.92 -11.13 -9.42
CA CYS A 231 7.76 -11.18 -7.98
C CYS A 231 7.72 -9.76 -7.37
N ILE A 232 6.62 -9.44 -6.70
CA ILE A 232 6.39 -8.16 -6.00
C ILE A 232 6.68 -8.22 -4.49
N LEU A 233 7.23 -9.34 -4.00
CA LEU A 233 7.63 -9.53 -2.60
C LEU A 233 6.50 -9.27 -1.57
N CYS A 234 5.28 -9.65 -1.91
CA CYS A 234 4.08 -9.46 -1.08
C CYS A 234 3.94 -10.45 0.10
N GLU A 235 4.88 -11.38 0.27
CA GLU A 235 4.92 -12.38 1.36
C GLU A 235 3.73 -13.37 1.40
N VAL A 236 2.75 -13.26 0.51
CA VAL A 236 1.58 -14.16 0.47
C VAL A 236 2.01 -15.64 0.39
N CYS A 237 3.00 -15.94 -0.45
CA CYS A 237 3.47 -17.30 -0.64
C CYS A 237 4.26 -17.86 0.56
N SER A 238 5.08 -17.04 1.23
CA SER A 238 5.81 -17.45 2.44
C SER A 238 4.88 -17.65 3.62
N THR A 239 3.90 -16.75 3.81
CA THR A 239 2.94 -16.83 4.92
C THR A 239 1.97 -18.01 4.76
N LYS A 240 1.59 -18.35 3.51
CA LYS A 240 0.67 -19.47 3.25
C LYS A 240 1.37 -20.83 3.11
N CYS A 241 2.70 -20.89 3.11
CA CYS A 241 3.41 -22.16 2.95
C CYS A 241 3.22 -23.05 4.20
N PRO A 242 2.54 -24.20 4.10
CA PRO A 242 2.22 -25.02 5.28
C PRO A 242 3.44 -25.69 5.90
N VAL A 243 4.52 -25.83 5.12
CA VAL A 243 5.77 -26.49 5.54
C VAL A 243 6.92 -25.50 5.73
N GLY A 244 6.68 -24.20 5.54
CA GLY A 244 7.71 -23.16 5.73
C GLY A 244 8.87 -23.21 4.73
N ALA A 245 8.66 -23.80 3.56
CA ALA A 245 9.67 -23.92 2.50
C ALA A 245 9.98 -22.59 1.77
N LEU A 246 9.12 -21.56 1.91
CA LEU A 246 9.32 -20.25 1.27
C LEU A 246 9.59 -19.18 2.33
N LYS A 247 10.67 -18.41 2.16
CA LYS A 247 11.10 -17.37 3.11
C LYS A 247 11.58 -16.12 2.39
N LEU A 248 11.31 -14.94 2.94
CA LEU A 248 11.93 -13.71 2.46
C LEU A 248 13.11 -13.33 3.37
N GLU A 249 14.23 -12.98 2.75
CA GLU A 249 15.42 -12.50 3.44
C GLU A 249 15.83 -11.12 2.88
N MET A 250 16.43 -10.29 3.73
CA MET A 250 16.91 -8.96 3.35
C MET A 250 18.15 -9.07 2.45
N VAL A 251 18.25 -8.18 1.45
CA VAL A 251 19.39 -8.08 0.52
C VAL A 251 20.24 -6.85 0.83
#